data_AF-A0A8K0PYA9-F1
#
_entry.id   AF-A0A8K0PYA9-F1
#
_cell.length_a   1.000
_cell.length_b   1.000
_cell.length_c   1.000
_cell.angle_alpha   90.00
_cell.angle_beta   90.00
_cell.angle_gamma   90.00
#
_symmetry.space_group_name_H-M   'P 1'
#
loop_
_entity.id
_entity.type
_entity.pdbx_description
1 polymer ?
#
loop_
_entity_poly.entity_id
_entity_poly.type
_entity_poly.pdbx_seq_one_letter_code
_entity_poly.pdbx_strand_id
1 'polypeptide(L)' 'IDYSLLSTPPACYAGLCLVPIGTGKTSIAAEVTEVERFLKTRGLKYTMHLYSTTIEGSWNDIMGVIGKAHAVVY' A
#
# COMPACT_ATOMS: atom_id res chain seq x y z
N ILE A 1 6.65 -20.68 21.71
CA ILE A 1 5.44 -19.91 21.32
C ILE A 1 5.02 -20.44 19.97
N ASP A 2 3.78 -20.89 19.83
CA ASP A 2 3.23 -21.29 18.53
C ASP A 2 2.68 -20.04 17.83
N TYR A 3 3.34 -19.64 16.74
CA TYR A 3 2.99 -18.44 15.99
C TYR A 3 1.74 -18.62 15.12
N SER A 4 1.28 -19.85 14.89
CA SER A 4 0.09 -20.13 14.08
C SER A 4 -1.23 -19.70 14.76
N LEU A 5 -1.21 -19.53 16.07
CA LEU A 5 -2.37 -19.13 16.88
C LEU A 5 -2.55 -17.61 16.99
N LEU A 6 -1.65 -16.82 16.40
CA LEU A 6 -1.72 -15.36 16.47
C LEU A 6 -2.80 -14.82 15.53
N SER A 7 -3.70 -14.01 16.07
CA SER A 7 -4.69 -13.26 15.29
C SER A 7 -4.10 -11.95 14.77
N THR A 8 -4.60 -11.48 13.63
CA THR A 8 -4.23 -10.17 13.07
C THR A 8 -4.81 -9.04 13.91
N PRO A 9 -4.12 -7.89 14.03
CA PRO A 9 -4.61 -6.78 14.85
C PRO A 9 -5.87 -6.13 14.24
N PRO A 10 -6.77 -5.59 15.08
CA PRO A 10 -7.98 -4.90 14.61
C PRO A 10 -7.67 -3.56 13.92
N ALA A 11 -6.51 -2.96 14.20
CA ALA A 11 -6.02 -1.75 13.55
C ALA A 11 -4.50 -1.80 13.43
N CYS A 12 -3.96 -1.27 12.33
CA CYS A 12 -2.52 -1.07 12.16
C CYS A 12 -2.20 0.19 11.36
N TYR A 13 -0.94 0.59 11.45
CA TYR A 13 -0.28 1.57 10.57
C TYR A 13 0.72 0.81 9.71
N ALA A 14 0.65 0.99 8.39
CA ALA A 14 1.56 0.34 7.46
C ALA A 14 2.20 1.36 6.51
N GLY A 15 3.53 1.29 6.37
CA GLY A 15 4.26 2.02 5.34
C GLY A 15 4.30 1.22 4.04
N LEU A 16 3.82 1.81 2.95
CA LEU A 16 3.87 1.26 1.60
C LEU A 16 4.92 2.01 0.78
N CYS A 17 5.90 1.28 0.25
CA CYS A 17 6.83 1.75 -0.77
C CYS A 17 6.73 0.79 -1.96
N LEU A 18 6.17 1.25 -3.07
CA LEU A 18 5.93 0.42 -4.25
C LEU A 18 6.89 0.83 -5.36
N VAL A 19 7.76 -0.09 -5.77
CA VAL A 19 8.75 0.13 -6.83
C VAL A 19 8.50 -0.88 -7.95
N PRO A 20 7.97 -0.45 -9.10
CA PRO A 20 7.79 -1.33 -10.25
C PRO A 20 9.14 -1.72 -10.86
N ILE A 21 9.29 -2.99 -11.22
CA ILE A 21 10.52 -3.57 -11.77
C ILE A 21 10.30 -3.88 -13.25
N GLY A 22 11.29 -3.56 -14.09
CA GLY A 22 11.25 -3.89 -15.52
C GLY A 22 10.48 -2.89 -16.39
N THR A 23 10.23 -1.66 -15.92
CA THR A 23 9.50 -0.63 -16.67
C THR A 23 10.30 -0.03 -17.85
N GLY A 24 11.62 -0.23 -17.88
CA GLY A 24 12.52 0.39 -18.86
C GLY A 24 12.67 1.92 -18.71
N LYS A 25 12.08 2.52 -17.66
CA LYS A 25 12.11 3.95 -17.37
C LYS A 25 12.87 4.21 -16.07
N THR A 26 13.53 5.36 -15.97
CA THR A 26 14.22 5.81 -14.75
C THR A 26 13.27 6.42 -13.72
N SER A 27 12.12 6.91 -14.15
CA SER A 27 11.09 7.53 -13.30
C SER A 27 9.91 6.59 -13.11
N ILE A 28 9.42 6.54 -11.87
CA ILE A 28 8.23 5.77 -11.46
C ILE A 28 7.05 6.69 -11.05
N ALA A 29 7.12 7.97 -11.41
CA ALA A 29 6.18 8.98 -10.94
C ALA A 29 4.73 8.71 -11.42
N ALA A 30 4.56 8.13 -12.61
CA ALA A 30 3.24 7.81 -13.14
C ALA A 30 2.58 6.69 -12.32
N GLU A 31 3.34 5.65 -12.00
CA GLU A 31 2.90 4.50 -11.21
C GLU A 31 2.55 4.92 -9.77
N VAL A 32 3.39 5.77 -9.16
CA VAL A 32 3.10 6.37 -7.84
C VAL A 32 1.81 7.20 -7.89
N THR A 33 1.59 7.97 -8.97
CA THR A 33 0.37 8.77 -9.15
C THR A 33 -0.88 7.89 -9.25
N GLU A 34 -0.83 6.75 -9.94
CA GLU A 34 -1.99 5.86 -10.02
C GLU A 34 -2.28 5.16 -8.69
N VAL A 35 -1.26 4.76 -7.94
CA VAL A 35 -1.45 4.26 -6.57
C VAL A 35 -2.10 5.32 -5.68
N GLU A 36 -1.65 6.57 -5.76
CA GLU A 36 -2.25 7.66 -5.00
C GLU A 36 -3.74 7.86 -5.36
N ARG A 37 -4.07 7.88 -6.65
CA ARG A 37 -5.47 7.98 -7.10
C ARG A 37 -6.30 6.82 -6.59
N PHE A 38 -5.77 5.60 -6.67
CA PHE A 38 -6.41 4.41 -6.14
C PHE A 38 -6.69 4.55 -4.63
N LEU A 39 -5.71 4.99 -3.83
CA LEU A 39 -5.88 5.22 -2.39
C LEU A 39 -6.97 6.26 -2.10
N LYS A 40 -7.04 7.35 -2.88
CA LYS A 40 -8.11 8.37 -2.77
C LYS A 40 -9.51 7.77 -2.98
N THR A 41 -9.69 6.83 -3.91
CA THR A 41 -11.00 6.19 -4.15
C THR A 41 -11.48 5.32 -2.99
N ARG A 42 -10.57 4.85 -2.13
CA ARG A 42 -10.88 3.90 -1.05
C ARG A 42 -11.34 4.57 0.24
N GLY A 43 -11.20 5.90 0.35
CA GLY A 43 -11.58 6.65 1.56
C GLY A 43 -10.76 6.27 2.81
N LEU A 44 -9.63 5.58 2.63
CA LEU A 44 -8.73 5.26 3.74
C LEU A 44 -7.93 6.48 4.15
N LYS A 45 -7.59 6.57 5.43
CA LYS A 45 -6.66 7.58 5.92
C LYS A 45 -5.25 7.17 5.51
N TYR A 46 -4.58 8.05 4.78
CA TYR A 46 -3.20 7.85 4.36
C TYR A 46 -2.41 9.17 4.41
N THR A 47 -1.09 9.05 4.56
CA THR A 47 -0.15 10.18 4.54
C THR A 47 1.00 9.84 3.59
N MET A 48 1.22 10.67 2.56
CA MET A 48 2.36 10.51 1.67
C MET A 48 3.61 11.18 2.23
N HIS A 49 4.73 10.50 2.08
CA HIS A 49 6.09 10.94 2.37
C HIS A 49 6.93 10.84 1.08
N LEU A 50 8.14 11.41 1.07
CA LEU A 50 9.01 11.41 -0.13
C LEU A 50 9.24 10.03 -0.76
N TYR A 51 9.28 8.98 0.06
CA TYR A 51 9.65 7.63 -0.38
C TYR A 51 8.63 6.54 -0.01
N SER A 52 7.52 6.91 0.62
CA SER A 52 6.53 5.96 1.10
C SER A 52 5.18 6.61 1.35
N THR A 53 4.14 5.79 1.45
CA THR A 53 2.81 6.20 1.88
C THR A 53 2.42 5.43 3.12
N THR A 54 2.10 6.12 4.21
CA THR A 54 1.55 5.52 5.42
C THR A 54 0.05 5.34 5.25
N ILE A 55 -0.48 4.15 5.53
CA ILE A 55 -1.91 3.81 5.45
C ILE A 55 -2.39 3.33 6.83
N GLU A 56 -3.60 3.73 7.19
CA GLU A 56 -4.22 3.44 8.49
C GLU A 56 -5.56 2.74 8.30
N GLY A 57 -5.85 1.75 9.13
CA GLY A 57 -7.10 0.99 9.06
C GLY A 57 -7.00 -0.38 9.72
N SER A 58 -7.98 -1.25 9.43
CA SER A 58 -7.91 -2.65 9.84
C SER A 58 -6.81 -3.39 9.07
N TRP A 59 -6.27 -4.46 9.65
CA TRP A 59 -5.28 -5.29 8.97
C TRP A 59 -5.76 -5.75 7.59
N ASN A 60 -7.00 -6.25 7.51
CA ASN A 60 -7.57 -6.78 6.28
C ASN A 60 -7.76 -5.69 5.22
N ASP A 61 -8.21 -4.49 5.61
CA ASP A 61 -8.39 -3.38 4.67
C ASP A 61 -7.04 -2.91 4.12
N ILE A 62 -6.04 -2.74 5.00
CA ILE A 62 -4.70 -2.32 4.62
C ILE A 62 -4.07 -3.33 3.67
N MET A 63 -4.05 -4.61 4.04
CA MET A 63 -3.42 -5.65 3.21
C MET A 63 -4.17 -5.85 1.89
N GLY A 64 -5.50 -5.73 1.90
CA GLY A 64 -6.32 -5.76 0.69
C GLY A 64 -6.04 -4.58 -0.24
N VAL A 65 -5.79 -3.39 0.31
CA VAL A 65 -5.41 -2.20 -0.47
C VAL A 65 -3.99 -2.31 -1.01
N ILE A 66 -3.03 -2.81 -0.22
CA ILE A 66 -1.66 -3.07 -0.70
C ILE A 66 -1.70 -4.06 -1.87
N GLY A 67 -2.38 -5.21 -1.72
CA GLY A 67 -2.48 -6.19 -2.80
C GLY A 67 -3.09 -5.62 -4.10
N LYS A 68 -4.11 -4.77 -3.98
CA LYS A 68 -4.71 -4.08 -5.15
C LYS A 68 -3.80 -3.00 -5.72
N ALA A 69 -3.04 -2.29 -4.90
CA ALA A 69 -2.06 -1.31 -5.38
C ALA A 69 -0.98 -1.97 -6.26
N HIS A 70 -0.56 -3.20 -5.92
CA HIS A 70 0.31 -3.99 -6.80
C HIS A 70 -0.33 -4.28 -8.17
N ALA A 71 -1.63 -4.56 -8.22
CA ALA A 71 -2.37 -4.79 -9.48
C ALA A 71 -2.72 -3.50 -10.25
N VAL A 72 -2.50 -2.32 -9.67
CA VAL A 72 -2.70 -1.02 -10.36
C VAL A 72 -1.46 -0.67 -11.19
N VAL A 73 -0.27 -1.10 -10.74
CA VAL A 73 1.01 -0.81 -11.41
C VAL A 73 1.50 -1.91 -12.35
N TYR A 74 0.81 -3.06 -12.39
CA TYR A 74 1.07 -4.20 -13.28
C TYR A 74 -0.23 -4.70 -13.90
#